data_AF-A0A2T5JYT0-F1
#
_entry.id   AF-A0A2T5JYT0-F1
#
_cell.length_a   1.000
_cell.length_b   1.000
_cell.length_c   1.000
_cell.angle_alpha   90.00
_cell.angle_beta   90.00
_cell.angle_gamma   90.00
#
_symmetry.space_group_name_H-M   'P 1'
#
loop_
_entity.id
_entity.type
_entity.pdbx_description
1 polymer ?
#
loop_
_entity_poly.entity_id
_entity_poly.type
_entity_poly.pdbx_seq_one_letter_code
_entity_poly.pdbx_strand_id
1 'polypeptide(L)'
;MAGIEGVALKGKGAADRMPEACATAQLVILAARHEGPVPPGCQLIDQSVLARTGALAIWPEAEGLRMVPARADRRLWSGRP
;
A
#
# COMPACT_ATOMS: atom_id res chain seq x y z
N MET A 1 13.57 3.99 -17.67
CA MET A 1 12.92 3.62 -16.40
C MET A 1 11.52 3.15 -16.75
N ALA A 2 11.21 1.87 -16.51
CA ALA A 2 9.82 1.40 -16.64
C ALA A 2 9.00 2.01 -15.49
N GLY A 3 7.85 2.60 -15.81
CA GLY A 3 6.90 3.07 -14.81
C GLY A 3 6.19 1.91 -14.14
N ILE A 4 5.57 2.16 -12.99
CA ILE A 4 4.73 1.18 -12.29
C ILE A 4 3.30 1.66 -12.33
N GLU A 5 2.39 0.78 -12.75
CA GLU A 5 0.96 1.07 -12.76
C GLU A 5 0.40 0.90 -11.35
N GLY A 6 -0.24 1.96 -10.86
CA GLY A 6 -0.84 2.02 -9.53
C GLY A 6 -2.26 2.56 -9.58
N VAL A 7 -3.14 2.00 -8.74
CA VAL A 7 -4.55 2.39 -8.63
C VAL A 7 -4.88 2.76 -7.18
N ALA A 8 -5.56 3.89 -7.00
CA ALA A 8 -6.05 4.33 -5.69
C ALA A 8 -7.58 4.16 -5.61
N LEU A 9 -8.02 3.20 -4.79
CA LEU A 9 -9.42 2.89 -4.56
C LEU A 9 -9.96 3.64 -3.34
N LYS A 10 -11.13 4.28 -3.54
CA LYS A 10 -11.80 5.10 -2.54
C LYS A 10 -13.33 5.02 -2.68
N GLY A 11 -14.04 5.36 -1.61
CA GLY A 11 -15.50 5.36 -1.54
C GLY A 11 -16.11 4.04 -1.07
N LYS A 12 -17.44 4.02 -0.99
CA LYS A 12 -18.22 2.83 -0.63
C LYS A 12 -17.99 1.73 -1.67
N GLY A 13 -17.79 0.48 -1.23
CA GLY A 13 -17.50 -0.66 -2.10
C GLY A 13 -16.10 -0.64 -2.75
N ALA A 14 -15.16 0.15 -2.22
CA ALA A 14 -13.78 0.14 -2.72
C ALA A 14 -13.07 -1.20 -2.47
N ALA A 15 -13.32 -1.84 -1.32
CA ALA A 15 -12.72 -3.13 -0.98
C ALA A 15 -13.13 -4.22 -1.98
N ASP A 16 -14.40 -4.24 -2.39
CA ASP A 16 -14.93 -5.24 -3.34
C ASP A 16 -14.27 -5.17 -4.72
N ARG A 17 -13.76 -3.99 -5.11
CA ARG A 17 -13.05 -3.75 -6.38
C ARG A 17 -11.55 -4.00 -6.31
N MET A 18 -11.03 -4.33 -5.13
CA MET A 18 -9.59 -4.60 -4.95
C MET A 18 -9.10 -5.74 -5.86
N PRO A 19 -9.79 -6.90 -5.98
CA PRO A 19 -9.32 -8.00 -6.84
C PRO A 19 -9.20 -7.59 -8.31
N GLU A 20 -10.17 -6.83 -8.83
CA GLU A 20 -10.15 -6.30 -10.21
C GLU A 20 -9.01 -5.30 -10.42
N ALA A 21 -8.74 -4.45 -9.43
CA ALA A 21 -7.63 -3.51 -9.49
C ALA A 21 -6.27 -4.24 -9.48
N CYS A 22 -6.13 -5.31 -8.69
CA CYS A 22 -4.92 -6.13 -8.68
C CYS A 22 -4.67 -6.89 -9.99
N ALA A 23 -5.69 -7.10 -10.82
CA ALA A 23 -5.51 -7.69 -12.15
C ALA A 23 -4.95 -6.70 -13.18
N THR A 24 -5.06 -5.40 -12.92
CA THR A 24 -4.68 -4.33 -13.86
C THR A 24 -3.50 -3.50 -13.38
N ALA A 25 -3.18 -3.51 -12.09
CA ALA A 25 -2.11 -2.72 -11.51
C ALA A 25 -1.25 -3.55 -10.55
N GLN A 26 0.04 -3.22 -10.49
CA GLN A 26 0.98 -3.85 -9.56
C GLN A 26 0.87 -3.28 -8.15
N LEU A 27 0.39 -2.04 -8.02
CA LEU A 27 0.18 -1.36 -6.74
C LEU A 27 -1.27 -0.91 -6.58
N VAL A 28 -1.92 -1.36 -5.51
CA VAL A 28 -3.26 -0.91 -5.13
C VAL A 28 -3.19 -0.19 -3.79
N ILE A 29 -3.70 1.04 -3.74
CA ILE A 29 -3.87 1.81 -2.51
C ILE A 29 -5.35 1.84 -2.17
N LEU A 30 -5.73 1.23 -1.06
CA LEU A 30 -7.11 1.11 -0.61
C LEU A 30 -7.36 2.01 0.61
N ALA A 31 -8.27 2.97 0.48
CA ALA A 31 -8.70 3.84 1.58
C ALA A 31 -9.68 3.15 2.56
N ALA A 32 -9.51 1.84 2.77
CA ALA A 32 -10.31 0.98 3.64
C ALA A 32 -9.42 -0.15 4.18
N ARG A 33 -9.96 -1.03 5.02
CA ARG A 33 -9.31 -2.30 5.36
C ARG A 33 -9.70 -3.35 4.33
N HIS A 34 -8.74 -4.17 3.91
CA HIS A 34 -9.02 -5.36 3.12
C HIS A 34 -9.11 -6.57 4.03
N GLU A 35 -10.15 -7.37 3.85
CA GLU A 35 -10.33 -8.64 4.57
C GLU A 35 -10.17 -9.78 3.57
N GLY A 36 -9.15 -10.62 3.79
CA GLY A 36 -8.85 -11.78 2.94
C GLY A 36 -7.48 -11.74 2.29
N PRO A 37 -7.17 -12.73 1.43
CA PRO A 37 -5.89 -12.82 0.76
C PRO A 37 -5.72 -11.70 -0.26
N VAL A 38 -4.47 -11.27 -0.45
CA VAL A 38 -4.07 -10.39 -1.55
C VAL A 38 -3.64 -11.28 -2.72
N PRO A 39 -4.11 -11.03 -3.96
CA PRO A 39 -3.67 -11.78 -5.13
C PRO A 39 -2.14 -11.75 -5.29
N PRO A 40 -1.51 -12.86 -5.71
CA PRO A 40 -0.07 -12.91 -5.92
C PRO A 40 0.37 -11.89 -6.97
N GLY A 41 1.49 -11.21 -6.72
CA GLY A 41 2.00 -10.16 -7.61
C GLY A 41 1.37 -8.78 -7.42
N CYS A 42 0.33 -8.65 -6.58
CA CYS A 42 -0.26 -7.36 -6.23
C CYS A 42 0.29 -6.83 -4.90
N GLN A 43 0.81 -5.61 -4.91
CA GLN A 43 1.19 -4.88 -3.71
C GLN A 43 0.00 -4.07 -3.20
N LEU A 44 -0.53 -4.42 -2.03
CA LEU A 44 -1.65 -3.72 -1.41
C LEU A 44 -1.20 -2.82 -0.26
N ILE A 45 -1.53 -1.53 -0.33
CA ILE A 45 -1.46 -0.59 0.78
C ILE A 45 -2.88 -0.30 1.25
N ASP A 46 -3.26 -0.84 2.40
CA ASP A 46 -4.55 -0.59 3.04
C ASP A 46 -4.39 0.15 4.38
N GLN A 47 -5.51 0.43 5.05
CA GLN A 47 -5.47 1.06 6.38
C GLN A 47 -4.70 0.22 7.42
N SER A 48 -4.73 -1.11 7.31
CA SER A 48 -4.04 -2.01 8.25
C SER A 48 -2.52 -1.90 8.10
N VAL A 49 -2.02 -1.82 6.87
CA VAL A 49 -0.61 -1.57 6.55
C VAL A 49 -0.19 -0.20 7.06
N LEU A 50 -0.95 0.85 6.74
CA LEU A 50 -0.61 2.23 7.14
C LEU A 50 -0.72 2.46 8.65
N ALA A 51 -1.63 1.77 9.36
CA ALA A 51 -1.70 1.84 10.82
C ALA A 51 -0.44 1.27 11.49
N ARG A 52 0.20 0.26 10.89
CA ARG A 52 1.44 -0.36 11.39
C ARG A 52 2.70 0.38 10.97
N THR A 53 2.70 0.97 9.78
CA THR A 53 3.92 1.51 9.14
C THR A 53 3.98 3.04 9.14
N GLY A 54 2.85 3.72 9.33
CA GLY A 54 2.73 5.15 9.08
C GLY A 54 2.86 5.47 7.59
N ALA A 55 3.51 6.59 7.27
CA ALA A 55 3.79 6.95 5.89
C ALA A 55 4.84 6.00 5.28
N LEU A 56 4.68 5.63 4.00
CA LEU A 56 5.60 4.79 3.25
C LEU A 56 6.26 5.61 2.15
N ALA A 57 7.57 5.42 1.99
CA ALA A 57 8.31 5.83 0.80
C ALA A 57 8.42 4.62 -0.14
N ILE A 58 8.22 4.87 -1.44
CA ILE A 58 8.06 3.85 -2.47
C ILE A 58 9.04 4.15 -3.61
N TRP A 59 9.83 3.15 -3.98
CA TRP A 59 10.77 3.24 -5.11
C TRP A 59 10.54 2.10 -6.09
N PRO A 60 10.52 2.36 -7.41
CA PRO A 60 10.56 1.30 -8.42
C PRO A 60 11.94 0.62 -8.39
N GLU A 61 11.96 -0.71 -8.41
CA GLU A 61 13.17 -1.51 -8.58
C GLU A 61 13.08 -2.37 -9.86
N ALA A 62 14.14 -3.12 -10.18
CA ALA A 62 14.15 -4.03 -11.33
C ALA A 62 13.05 -5.11 -11.23
N GLU A 63 12.76 -5.54 -10.00
CA GLU A 63 11.74 -6.53 -9.67
C GLU A 63 10.77 -5.95 -8.63
N GLY A 64 9.82 -5.14 -9.12
CA GLY A 64 8.70 -4.64 -8.31
C GLY A 64 8.99 -3.35 -7.54
N LEU A 65 8.52 -3.31 -6.29
CA LEU A 65 8.50 -2.11 -5.46
C LEU A 65 9.28 -2.31 -4.17
N ARG A 66 10.21 -1.40 -3.90
CA ARG A 66 10.77 -1.23 -2.57
C ARG A 66 9.92 -0.27 -1.77
N MET A 67 9.45 -0.72 -0.62
CA MET A 67 8.58 0.05 0.28
C MET A 67 9.22 0.13 1.65
N VAL A 68 9.45 1.34 2.16
CA VAL A 68 10.09 1.56 3.46
C VAL A 68 9.30 2.59 4.24
N PRO A 69 9.04 2.39 5.55
CA PRO A 69 8.47 3.43 6.40
C PRO A 69 9.27 4.73 6.29
N ALA A 70 8.59 5.82 5.95
CA ALA A 70 9.21 7.13 5.74
C ALA A 70 9.74 7.74 7.05
N ARG A 71 9.24 7.26 8.20
CA ARG A 71 9.73 7.63 9.53
C ARG A 71 10.09 6.36 10.30
N ALA A 72 11.31 5.88 10.12
CA ALA A 72 11.81 4.68 10.80
C ALA A 72 12.39 4.96 12.20
N ASP A 73 12.62 6.23 12.56
CA ASP A 73 13.34 6.59 13.78
C ASP A 73 12.40 7.11 14.89
N ARG A 74 12.66 6.69 16.14
CA ARG A 74 11.93 7.13 17.33
C ARG A 74 12.40 8.55 17.68
N ARG A 75 11.72 9.54 17.12
CA ARG A 75 11.94 10.94 17.51
C ARG A 75 11.57 11.11 18.97
N LEU A 76 12.43 11.78 19.74
CA LEU A 76 12.24 12.00 21.18
C LEU A 76 10.91 12.71 21.52
N TRP A 77 10.32 13.42 20.56
CA TRP A 77 9.08 14.17 20.70
C TRP A 77 7.84 13.50 20.08
N SER A 78 7.97 12.34 19.42
CA SER A 78 6.79 11.53 19.12
C SER A 78 6.40 10.78 20.38
N GLY A 79 5.21 11.08 20.93
CA GLY A 79 4.69 10.47 22.15
C GLY A 79 4.72 8.94 22.11
N ARG A 80 4.66 8.33 23.29
CA ARG A 80 4.71 6.87 23.46
C ARG A 80 3.49 6.22 22.76
N PRO A 81 3.67 5.10 22.04
CA PRO A 81 2.58 4.43 21.33
C PRO A 81 1.49 3.93 22.29
#